data_AF-A0A0M0K0Q7-F1
#
_entry.id   AF-A0A0M0K0Q7-F1
#
_cell.length_a   1.000
_cell.length_b   1.000
_cell.length_c   1.000
_cell.angle_alpha   90.00
_cell.angle_beta   90.00
_cell.angle_gamma   90.00
#
_symmetry.space_group_name_H-M   'P 1'
#
loop_
_entity.id
_entity.type
_entity.pdbx_description
1 polymer ?
#
loop_
_entity_poly.entity_id
_entity_poly.type
_entity_poly.pdbx_seq_one_letter_code
_entity_poly.pdbx_strand_id
1 'polypeptide(L)'
;PASGKTTLLSQVVTLALQDERTELVPILVKVQVLQQRLLEAPDAFAVAWNYIDAFLRLEHEASCPALYRMLRQAMMARRALLLLDGLDEAGAKRDDIERHVVEVLAPQGHVLLCTSRPAGVVEARFAAFRRLALAPLSDAQQERALEQRLGAQRAAALLTYVRDVMPRDDMG
;
A
#
# COMPACT_ATOMS: atom_id res chain seq x y z
N PRO A 1 8.30 -10.47 -6.25
CA PRO A 1 8.71 -9.95 -4.92
C PRO A 1 9.53 -8.67 -5.10
N ALA A 2 9.48 -7.70 -4.17
CA ALA A 2 10.26 -6.46 -4.24
C ALA A 2 10.11 -5.58 -5.51
N SER A 3 8.99 -5.65 -6.22
CA SER A 3 8.77 -4.91 -7.47
C SER A 3 8.59 -3.38 -7.31
N GLY A 4 8.88 -2.82 -6.14
CA GLY A 4 8.76 -1.37 -5.88
C GLY A 4 7.36 -0.85 -5.50
N LYS A 5 6.35 -1.72 -5.29
CA LYS A 5 4.98 -1.30 -4.93
C LYS A 5 4.89 -0.51 -3.63
N THR A 6 5.63 -0.93 -2.60
CA THR A 6 5.74 -0.19 -1.34
C THR A 6 6.41 1.19 -1.56
N THR A 7 7.41 1.28 -2.43
CA THR A 7 8.03 2.57 -2.80
C THR A 7 7.04 3.48 -3.54
N LEU A 8 6.23 2.92 -4.46
CA LEU A 8 5.17 3.66 -5.11
C LEU A 8 4.16 4.20 -4.08
N LEU A 9 3.74 3.39 -3.10
CA LEU A 9 2.83 3.87 -2.05
C LEU A 9 3.43 5.03 -1.26
N SER A 10 4.71 4.96 -0.88
CA SER A 10 5.40 6.08 -0.22
C SER A 10 5.41 7.33 -1.10
N GLN A 11 5.65 7.20 -2.40
CA GLN A 11 5.59 8.32 -3.34
C GLN A 11 4.18 8.91 -3.45
N VAL A 12 3.14 8.06 -3.51
CA VAL A 12 1.74 8.50 -3.53
C VAL A 12 1.41 9.30 -2.27
N VAL A 13 1.86 8.86 -1.09
CA VAL A 13 1.72 9.62 0.16
C VAL A 13 2.38 10.99 0.02
N THR A 14 3.64 11.05 -0.42
CA THR A 14 4.36 12.31 -0.58
C THR A 14 3.67 13.25 -1.56
N LEU A 15 3.23 12.74 -2.71
CA LEU A 15 2.54 13.53 -3.73
C LEU A 15 1.19 14.05 -3.25
N ALA A 16 0.39 13.20 -2.57
CA ALA A 16 -0.90 13.62 -2.00
C ALA A 16 -0.76 14.68 -0.91
N LEU A 17 0.35 14.67 -0.16
CA LEU A 17 0.64 15.70 0.85
C LEU A 17 1.22 16.99 0.25
N GLN A 18 1.85 16.92 -0.93
CA GLN A 18 2.46 18.06 -1.61
C GLN A 18 1.50 18.80 -2.55
N ASP A 19 0.47 18.12 -3.06
CA ASP A 19 -0.53 18.74 -3.92
C ASP A 19 -1.61 19.41 -3.08
N GLU A 20 -1.49 20.73 -2.91
CA GLU A 20 -2.46 21.58 -2.20
C GLU A 20 -3.87 21.52 -2.80
N ARG A 21 -4.03 21.01 -4.04
CA ARG A 21 -5.34 20.82 -4.68
C ARG A 21 -5.98 19.50 -4.29
N THR A 22 -5.22 18.53 -3.80
CA THR A 22 -5.77 17.27 -3.33
C THR A 22 -6.23 17.41 -1.89
N GLU A 23 -7.54 17.34 -1.70
CA GLU A 23 -8.18 17.34 -0.40
C GLU A 23 -8.04 15.98 0.34
N LEU A 24 -7.35 15.00 -0.24
CA LEU A 24 -7.27 13.65 0.29
C LEU A 24 -6.27 13.54 1.43
N VAL A 25 -6.64 12.78 2.46
CA VAL A 25 -5.80 12.44 3.60
C VAL A 25 -5.30 11.01 3.42
N PRO A 26 -4.00 10.80 3.15
CA PRO A 26 -3.46 9.46 2.97
C PRO A 26 -3.40 8.72 4.31
N ILE A 27 -3.92 7.49 4.32
CA ILE A 27 -3.87 6.57 5.47
C ILE A 27 -3.21 5.28 5.00
N LEU A 28 -1.96 5.08 5.42
CA LEU A 28 -1.19 3.88 5.11
C LEU A 28 -1.44 2.79 6.15
N VAL A 29 -1.93 1.64 5.71
CA VAL A 29 -2.15 0.47 6.55
C VAL A 29 -1.34 -0.70 5.99
N LYS A 30 -0.38 -1.17 6.79
CA LYS A 30 0.35 -2.41 6.52
C LYS A 30 -0.58 -3.57 6.84
N VAL A 31 -0.93 -4.37 5.83
CA VAL A 31 -1.92 -5.45 6.00
C VAL A 31 -1.43 -6.52 6.99
N GLN A 32 -0.13 -6.77 7.05
CA GLN A 32 0.48 -7.65 8.06
C GLN A 32 0.18 -7.18 9.50
N VAL A 33 0.27 -5.88 9.76
CA VAL A 33 0.00 -5.29 11.10
C VAL A 33 -1.51 -5.30 11.36
N LEU A 34 -2.33 -4.99 10.36
CA LEU A 34 -3.79 -5.09 10.47
C LEU A 34 -4.22 -6.51 10.85
N GLN A 35 -3.67 -7.53 10.19
CA GLN A 35 -3.91 -8.93 10.52
C GLN A 35 -3.51 -9.23 11.97
N GLN A 36 -2.34 -8.80 12.41
CA GLN A 36 -1.89 -9.01 13.78
C GLN A 36 -2.87 -8.41 14.79
N ARG A 37 -3.32 -7.17 14.58
CA ARG A 37 -4.31 -6.52 15.46
C ARG A 37 -5.67 -7.23 15.44
N LEU A 38 -6.11 -7.70 14.28
CA LEU A 38 -7.36 -8.43 14.14
C LEU A 38 -7.33 -9.79 14.89
N LEU A 39 -6.14 -10.40 15.02
CA LEU A 39 -5.94 -11.61 15.83
C LEU A 39 -5.86 -11.30 17.34
N GLU A 40 -5.19 -10.20 17.71
CA GLU A 40 -4.99 -9.81 19.11
C GLU A 40 -6.27 -9.27 19.77
N ALA A 41 -7.11 -8.54 19.02
CA ALA A 41 -8.26 -7.83 19.56
C ALA A 41 -9.53 -7.98 18.67
N PRO A 42 -9.99 -9.21 18.36
CA PRO A 42 -11.10 -9.44 17.42
C PRO A 42 -12.39 -8.69 17.80
N ASP A 43 -12.69 -8.58 19.10
CA ASP A 43 -13.89 -7.88 19.59
C ASP A 43 -13.89 -6.40 19.23
N ALA A 44 -12.71 -5.75 19.23
CA ALA A 44 -12.60 -4.34 18.85
C ALA A 44 -12.97 -4.12 17.37
N PHE A 45 -12.69 -5.08 16.50
CA PHE A 45 -13.04 -5.04 15.08
C PHE A 45 -14.49 -5.42 14.83
N ALA A 46 -15.06 -6.33 15.62
CA ALA A 46 -16.44 -6.79 15.47
C ALA A 46 -17.48 -5.68 15.67
N VAL A 47 -17.20 -4.72 16.57
CA VAL A 47 -18.10 -3.60 16.89
C VAL A 47 -17.75 -2.30 16.17
N ALA A 48 -16.64 -2.27 15.44
CA ALA A 48 -16.19 -1.08 14.76
C ALA A 48 -16.97 -0.82 13.47
N TRP A 49 -16.98 0.45 13.05
CA TRP A 49 -17.63 0.85 11.80
C TRP A 49 -17.00 0.18 10.58
N ASN A 50 -15.67 0.06 10.57
CA ASN A 50 -14.90 -0.73 9.63
C ASN A 50 -13.55 -1.12 10.27
N TYR A 51 -12.80 -2.00 9.62
CA TYR A 51 -11.52 -2.48 10.14
C TYR A 51 -10.45 -1.39 10.21
N ILE A 52 -10.53 -0.36 9.37
CA ILE A 52 -9.58 0.75 9.38
C ILE A 52 -9.84 1.65 10.60
N ASP A 53 -11.09 1.94 10.95
CA ASP A 53 -11.45 2.67 12.18
C ASP A 53 -10.98 1.93 13.43
N ALA A 54 -11.21 0.62 13.51
CA ALA A 54 -10.70 -0.21 14.61
C ALA A 54 -9.18 -0.15 14.71
N PHE A 55 -8.49 -0.33 13.58
CA PHE A 55 -7.04 -0.28 13.50
C PHE A 55 -6.49 1.07 13.97
N LEU A 56 -7.01 2.18 13.43
CA LEU A 56 -6.58 3.52 13.80
C LEU A 56 -6.83 3.83 15.28
N ARG A 57 -7.94 3.32 15.82
CA ARG A 57 -8.25 3.45 17.25
C ARG A 57 -7.19 2.76 18.10
N LEU A 58 -6.87 1.49 17.79
CA LEU A 58 -5.87 0.71 18.52
C LEU A 58 -4.47 1.34 18.43
N GLU A 59 -4.10 1.90 17.27
CA GLU A 59 -2.77 2.47 17.06
C GLU A 59 -2.58 3.87 17.67
N HIS A 60 -3.66 4.67 17.73
CA HIS A 60 -3.52 6.10 18.01
C HIS A 60 -4.41 6.64 19.13
N GLU A 61 -5.50 5.98 19.53
CA GLU A 61 -6.42 6.58 20.51
C GLU A 61 -5.76 6.84 21.87
N ALA A 62 -4.92 5.90 22.33
CA ALA A 62 -4.21 6.05 23.61
C ALA A 62 -3.00 7.00 23.52
N SER A 63 -2.26 6.96 22.41
CA SER A 63 -0.98 7.67 22.24
C SER A 63 -1.17 9.10 21.69
N CYS A 64 -2.10 9.28 20.76
CA CYS A 64 -2.39 10.55 20.11
C CYS A 64 -3.89 10.66 19.73
N PRO A 65 -4.78 10.91 20.71
CA PRO A 65 -6.23 10.94 20.46
C PRO A 65 -6.66 11.97 19.40
N ALA A 66 -5.93 13.09 19.28
CA ALA A 66 -6.20 14.11 18.27
C ALA A 66 -5.94 13.59 16.85
N LEU A 67 -4.87 12.83 16.64
CA LEU A 67 -4.55 12.19 15.36
C LEU A 67 -5.64 11.18 14.98
N TYR A 68 -6.02 10.29 15.90
CA TYR A 68 -7.12 9.35 15.66
C TYR A 68 -8.42 10.07 15.24
N ARG A 69 -8.82 11.11 15.98
CA ARG A 69 -10.03 11.89 15.65
C ARG A 69 -9.92 12.53 14.27
N MET A 70 -8.78 13.13 13.93
CA MET A 70 -8.56 13.74 12.62
C MET A 70 -8.71 12.71 11.49
N LEU A 71 -8.05 11.56 11.61
CA LEU A 71 -8.11 10.49 10.60
C LEU A 71 -9.51 9.91 10.47
N ARG A 72 -10.20 9.73 11.59
CA ARG A 72 -11.61 9.30 11.62
C ARG A 72 -12.52 10.30 10.93
N GLN A 73 -12.35 11.60 11.17
CA GLN A 73 -13.11 12.64 10.46
C GLN A 73 -12.81 12.63 8.96
N ALA A 74 -11.55 12.43 8.55
CA ALA A 74 -11.20 12.31 7.14
C ALA A 74 -11.89 11.12 6.46
N MET A 75 -12.00 9.98 7.14
CA MET A 75 -12.80 8.84 6.65
C MET A 75 -14.28 9.20 6.56
N MET A 76 -14.87 9.75 7.62
CA MET A 76 -16.30 10.12 7.62
C MET A 76 -16.66 11.16 6.54
N ALA A 77 -15.73 12.07 6.24
CA ALA A 77 -15.87 13.06 5.17
C ALA A 77 -15.59 12.48 3.76
N ARG A 78 -15.28 11.19 3.63
CA ARG A 78 -14.84 10.53 2.38
C ARG A 78 -13.64 11.20 1.72
N ARG A 79 -12.77 11.78 2.54
CA ARG A 79 -11.49 12.38 2.13
C ARG A 79 -10.31 11.43 2.36
N ALA A 80 -10.51 10.26 2.94
CA ALA A 80 -9.44 9.29 3.12
C ALA A 80 -9.01 8.63 1.80
N LEU A 81 -7.70 8.69 1.52
CA LEU A 81 -7.02 7.83 0.57
C LEU A 81 -6.45 6.64 1.34
N LEU A 82 -7.12 5.49 1.23
CA LEU A 82 -6.77 4.27 1.95
C LEU A 82 -5.73 3.48 1.15
N LEU A 83 -4.53 3.39 1.69
CA LEU A 83 -3.39 2.70 1.10
C LEU A 83 -3.15 1.39 1.84
N LEU A 84 -3.61 0.27 1.27
CA LEU A 84 -3.47 -1.05 1.86
C LEU A 84 -2.24 -1.75 1.28
N ASP A 85 -1.17 -1.82 2.06
CA ASP A 85 0.11 -2.36 1.59
C ASP A 85 0.24 -3.84 1.95
N GLY A 86 0.33 -4.68 0.92
CA GLY A 86 0.62 -6.11 1.03
C GLY A 86 -0.60 -6.98 1.36
N LEU A 87 -1.67 -6.94 0.55
CA LEU A 87 -2.84 -7.81 0.74
C LEU A 87 -2.48 -9.31 0.83
N ASP A 88 -1.40 -9.75 0.18
CA ASP A 88 -0.89 -11.13 0.27
C ASP A 88 -0.27 -11.49 1.63
N GLU A 89 -0.01 -10.49 2.47
CA GLU A 89 0.58 -10.64 3.81
C GLU A 89 -0.50 -10.72 4.90
N ALA A 90 -1.76 -10.92 4.51
CA ALA A 90 -2.92 -11.04 5.41
C ALA A 90 -3.07 -12.41 6.09
N GLY A 91 -2.21 -13.38 5.76
CA GLY A 91 -2.07 -14.67 6.46
C GLY A 91 -3.40 -15.34 6.83
N ALA A 92 -3.59 -15.67 8.11
CA ALA A 92 -4.79 -16.37 8.59
C ALA A 92 -6.09 -15.56 8.46
N LYS A 93 -5.98 -14.23 8.32
CA LYS A 93 -7.14 -13.32 8.16
C LYS A 93 -7.34 -12.84 6.73
N ARG A 94 -6.68 -13.47 5.76
CA ARG A 94 -6.76 -13.12 4.34
C ARG A 94 -8.19 -13.00 3.84
N ASP A 95 -9.02 -14.02 4.03
CA ASP A 95 -10.39 -13.99 3.54
C ASP A 95 -11.27 -12.95 4.24
N ASP A 96 -11.03 -12.68 5.53
CA ASP A 96 -11.76 -11.66 6.30
C ASP A 96 -11.38 -10.25 5.79
N ILE A 97 -10.08 -9.99 5.64
CA ILE A 97 -9.55 -8.70 5.18
C ILE A 97 -9.95 -8.44 3.73
N GLU A 98 -9.77 -9.39 2.82
CA GLU A 98 -10.14 -9.22 1.41
C GLU A 98 -11.65 -8.98 1.25
N ARG A 99 -12.50 -9.72 1.96
CA ARG A 99 -13.95 -9.46 1.95
C ARG A 99 -14.28 -8.10 2.51
N HIS A 100 -13.67 -7.71 3.62
CA HIS A 100 -13.90 -6.40 4.22
C HIS A 100 -13.55 -5.25 3.26
N VAL A 101 -12.46 -5.38 2.50
CA VAL A 101 -12.07 -4.38 1.50
C VAL A 101 -13.15 -4.23 0.42
N VAL A 102 -13.66 -5.34 -0.11
CA VAL A 102 -14.59 -5.34 -1.24
C VAL A 102 -16.04 -5.08 -0.84
N GLU A 103 -16.47 -5.62 0.29
CA GLU A 103 -17.87 -5.61 0.74
C GLU A 103 -18.17 -4.45 1.70
N VAL A 104 -17.13 -3.84 2.31
CA VAL A 104 -17.30 -2.73 3.27
C VAL A 104 -16.57 -1.47 2.81
N LEU A 105 -15.24 -1.50 2.64
CA LEU A 105 -14.48 -0.27 2.38
C LEU A 105 -14.77 0.33 1.00
N ALA A 106 -14.86 -0.49 -0.05
CA ALA A 106 -15.17 0.01 -1.39
C ALA A 106 -16.60 0.60 -1.49
N PRO A 107 -17.65 -0.06 -0.97
CA PRO A 107 -19.00 0.53 -0.93
C PRO A 107 -19.12 1.80 -0.09
N GLN A 108 -18.25 2.02 0.89
CA GLN A 108 -18.18 3.28 1.65
C GLN A 108 -17.70 4.49 0.81
N GLY A 109 -17.23 4.25 -0.41
CA GLY A 109 -16.85 5.31 -1.35
C GLY A 109 -15.47 5.92 -1.08
N HIS A 110 -14.61 5.22 -0.34
CA HIS A 110 -13.22 5.63 -0.16
C HIS A 110 -12.40 5.42 -1.43
N VAL A 111 -11.38 6.26 -1.64
CA VAL A 111 -10.36 5.99 -2.65
C VAL A 111 -9.42 4.94 -2.09
N LEU A 112 -9.34 3.78 -2.75
CA LEU A 112 -8.56 2.62 -2.32
C LEU A 112 -7.41 2.38 -3.30
N LEU A 113 -6.21 2.24 -2.77
CA LEU A 113 -5.06 1.72 -3.51
C LEU A 113 -4.46 0.57 -2.70
N CYS A 114 -4.60 -0.64 -3.23
CA CYS A 114 -4.14 -1.86 -2.58
C CYS A 114 -2.97 -2.44 -3.36
N THR A 115 -1.93 -2.90 -2.66
CA THR A 115 -0.81 -3.62 -3.27
C THR A 115 -0.89 -5.10 -2.93
N SER A 116 -0.50 -5.94 -3.88
CA SER A 116 -0.35 -7.38 -3.68
C SER A 116 0.69 -7.95 -4.64
N ARG A 117 1.20 -9.14 -4.34
CA ARG A 117 1.89 -10.00 -5.32
C ARG A 117 0.88 -10.57 -6.35
N PRO A 118 1.31 -10.94 -7.57
CA PRO A 118 0.41 -11.44 -8.62
C PRO A 118 -0.49 -12.61 -8.21
N ALA A 119 0.03 -13.60 -7.47
CA ALA A 119 -0.76 -14.73 -6.94
C ALA A 119 -1.43 -14.43 -5.58
N GLY A 120 -1.36 -13.18 -5.13
CA GLY A 120 -1.57 -12.77 -3.75
C GLY A 120 -3.01 -12.43 -3.36
N VAL A 121 -3.93 -12.37 -4.33
CA VAL A 121 -5.33 -11.99 -4.12
C VAL A 121 -6.27 -12.88 -4.92
N VAL A 122 -7.51 -13.05 -4.45
CA VAL A 122 -8.54 -13.74 -5.23
C VAL A 122 -9.11 -12.78 -6.27
N GLU A 123 -8.67 -12.89 -7.52
CA GLU A 123 -8.99 -11.91 -8.57
C GLU A 123 -10.49 -11.66 -8.76
N ALA A 124 -11.31 -12.71 -8.71
CA ALA A 124 -12.76 -12.62 -8.87
C ALA A 124 -13.40 -11.73 -7.79
N ARG A 125 -12.83 -11.71 -6.58
CA ARG A 125 -13.30 -10.88 -5.47
C ARG A 125 -13.09 -9.39 -5.76
N PHE A 126 -12.00 -9.06 -6.45
CA PHE A 126 -11.65 -7.68 -6.81
C PHE A 126 -12.11 -7.27 -8.21
N ALA A 127 -13.13 -7.92 -8.79
CA ALA A 127 -13.58 -7.64 -10.16
C ALA A 127 -13.99 -6.18 -10.41
N ALA A 128 -14.49 -5.48 -9.38
CA ALA A 128 -14.85 -4.05 -9.46
C ALA A 128 -13.64 -3.10 -9.39
N PHE A 129 -12.45 -3.59 -9.06
CA PHE A 129 -11.24 -2.79 -8.92
C PHE A 129 -10.49 -2.68 -10.25
N ARG A 130 -9.88 -1.51 -10.49
CA ARG A 130 -8.95 -1.35 -11.61
C ARG A 130 -7.61 -2.00 -11.25
N ARG A 131 -7.10 -2.83 -12.16
CA ARG A 131 -5.79 -3.48 -11.99
C ARG A 131 -4.70 -2.62 -12.60
N LEU A 132 -3.64 -2.41 -11.82
CA LEU A 132 -2.43 -1.72 -12.26
C LEU A 132 -1.25 -2.65 -12.02
N ALA A 133 -0.40 -2.79 -13.03
CA ALA A 133 0.87 -3.50 -12.94
C ALA A 133 2.02 -2.47 -13.00
N LEU A 134 3.04 -2.68 -12.17
CA LEU A 134 4.26 -1.90 -12.28
C LEU A 134 5.07 -2.44 -13.45
N ALA A 135 5.39 -1.57 -14.40
CA ALA A 135 6.33 -1.91 -15.46
C ALA A 135 7.76 -2.03 -14.87
N PRO A 136 8.62 -2.88 -15.45
CA PRO A 136 10.04 -2.85 -15.19
C PRO A 136 10.61 -1.44 -15.41
N LEU A 137 11.66 -1.09 -14.67
CA LEU A 137 12.39 0.15 -14.95
C LEU A 137 13.05 0.05 -16.33
N SER A 138 12.86 1.08 -17.16
CA SER A 138 13.62 1.23 -18.39
C SER A 138 15.12 1.38 -18.12
N ASP A 139 15.97 1.04 -19.10
CA ASP A 139 17.42 1.16 -18.99
C ASP A 139 17.85 2.55 -18.48
N ALA A 140 17.27 3.62 -19.03
CA ALA A 140 17.56 4.99 -18.61
C ALA A 140 17.16 5.27 -17.14
N GLN A 141 16.07 4.67 -16.66
CA GLN A 141 15.67 4.78 -15.26
C GLN A 141 16.60 3.97 -14.34
N GLN A 142 17.08 2.80 -14.79
CA GLN A 142 18.04 2.01 -14.04
C GLN A 142 19.40 2.72 -13.91
N GLU A 143 19.90 3.29 -15.02
CA GLU A 143 21.12 4.11 -15.03
C GLU A 143 21.03 5.27 -14.05
N ARG A 144 19.94 6.04 -14.13
CA ARG A 144 19.72 7.19 -13.25
C ARG A 144 19.61 6.78 -11.77
N ALA A 145 18.97 5.65 -11.48
CA ALA A 145 18.86 5.13 -10.12
C ALA A 145 20.23 4.70 -9.55
N LEU A 146 21.09 4.10 -10.39
CA LEU A 146 22.44 3.71 -10.00
C LEU A 146 23.35 4.92 -9.78
N GLU A 147 23.29 5.91 -10.67
CA GLU A 147 24.06 7.15 -10.54
C GLU A 147 23.72 7.92 -9.26
N GLN A 148 22.43 8.03 -8.94
CA GLN A 148 21.98 8.71 -7.72
C GLN A 148 22.45 8.01 -6.42
N ARG A 149 22.59 6.68 -6.45
CA ARG A 149 22.97 5.89 -5.25
C ARG A 149 24.46 5.70 -5.09
N LEU A 150 25.20 5.54 -6.19
CA LEU A 150 26.60 5.11 -6.18
C LEU A 150 27.57 6.20 -6.67
N GLY A 151 27.06 7.26 -7.31
CA GLY A 151 27.85 8.23 -8.05
C GLY A 151 28.28 7.70 -9.42
N ALA A 152 28.58 8.60 -10.35
CA ALA A 152 28.78 8.29 -11.78
C ALA A 152 29.84 7.20 -12.05
N GLN A 153 31.01 7.25 -11.38
CA GLN A 153 32.08 6.27 -11.62
C GLN A 153 31.69 4.84 -11.22
N ARG A 154 31.07 4.66 -10.05
CA ARG A 154 30.68 3.34 -9.55
C ARG A 154 29.44 2.80 -10.27
N ALA A 155 28.53 3.70 -10.68
CA ALA A 155 27.37 3.35 -11.49
C ALA A 155 27.81 2.80 -12.86
N ALA A 156 28.76 3.45 -13.55
CA ALA A 156 29.26 2.99 -14.84
C ALA A 156 29.86 1.58 -14.77
N ALA A 157 30.68 1.29 -13.76
CA ALA A 157 31.27 -0.04 -13.58
C ALA A 157 30.23 -1.13 -13.31
N LEU A 158 29.20 -0.82 -12.51
CA LEU A 158 28.13 -1.75 -12.20
C LEU A 158 27.15 -1.94 -13.38
N LEU A 159 26.89 -0.89 -14.17
CA LEU A 159 26.03 -0.94 -15.36
C LEU A 159 26.56 -1.90 -16.41
N THR A 160 27.88 -1.92 -16.64
CA THR A 160 28.52 -2.89 -17.53
C THR A 160 28.26 -4.32 -17.04
N TYR A 161 28.45 -4.57 -15.73
CA TYR A 161 28.17 -5.88 -15.15
C TYR A 161 26.69 -6.28 -15.25
N VAL A 162 25.76 -5.36 -14.96
CA VAL A 162 24.32 -5.63 -15.05
C VAL A 162 23.89 -5.93 -16.48
N ARG A 163 24.43 -5.22 -17.48
CA ARG A 163 24.09 -5.43 -18.90
C ARG A 163 24.63 -6.74 -19.46
N ASP A 164 25.85 -7.09 -19.08
CA ASP A 164 26.58 -8.18 -19.72
C ASP A 164 26.45 -9.52 -18.97
N VAL A 165 26.11 -9.49 -17.68
CA VAL A 165 26.18 -10.67 -16.79
C VAL A 165 24.85 -11.00 -16.13
N MET A 166 23.98 -10.02 -15.84
CA MET A 166 22.69 -10.34 -15.22
C MET A 166 21.68 -10.84 -16.27
N PRO A 167 20.93 -11.92 -15.98
CA PRO A 167 19.81 -12.33 -16.82
C PRO A 167 18.81 -11.18 -16.92
N ARG A 168 18.37 -10.85 -18.13
CA ARG A 168 17.20 -9.99 -18.29
C ARG A 168 15.99 -10.74 -17.76
N ASP A 169 15.16 -10.08 -16.95
CA ASP A 169 13.83 -10.58 -16.55
C ASP A 169 12.89 -10.55 -17.77
N ASP A 170 13.25 -11.28 -18.82
CA ASP A 170 12.48 -11.46 -20.05
C ASP A 170 11.57 -12.70 -19.89
N MET A 171 10.82 -12.81 -18.79
CA MET A 171 9.83 -13.88 -18.59
C MET A 171 8.64 -13.36 -17.75
N GLY A 172 7.60 -12.93 -18.46
CA GLY A 172 6.17 -13.08 -18.10
C GLY A 172 5.63 -12.37 -16.86
#